data_AF-V9DVQ1-F1
#
_entry.id   AF-V9DVQ1-F1
#
_cell.length_a   1.000
_cell.length_b   1.000
_cell.length_c   1.000
_cell.angle_alpha   90.00
_cell.angle_beta   90.00
_cell.angle_gamma   90.00
#
_symmetry.space_group_name_H-M   'P 1'
#
loop_
_entity.id
_entity.type
_entity.pdbx_description
1 polymer ?
#
loop_
_entity_poly.entity_id
_entity_poly.type
_entity_poly.pdbx_seq_one_letter_code
_entity_poly.pdbx_strand_id
1 'polypeptide(L)'
;MSERVAAVVTSRASQRGRKMMDRAEIRKRIYQTRVADRNNYRTVDEDRLKWCILHVTESSDRQPVYAPTYDTVHVNEKWYYVKKIGQKVYLLTGQDGTPCEDAPVLFVQSKRHILKVMFLCGIARPRGNWDGKVGTWPVVEKYVTQRRSDNSDAGVEELRPISMTREFYRRMQLEDVIPAIKAKWEWAKDEGAGRSSCKSNLGTAR
;
A
#
# COMPACT_ATOMS: atom_id res chain seq x y z
N MET A 1 -15.70 7.95 42.75
CA MET A 1 -15.28 7.76 41.34
C MET A 1 -15.06 6.28 41.16
N SER A 2 -16.00 5.57 40.54
CA SER A 2 -15.94 4.11 40.36
C SER A 2 -14.92 3.79 39.27
N GLU A 3 -13.87 3.05 39.64
CA GLU A 3 -12.81 2.58 38.74
C GLU A 3 -13.40 1.64 37.69
N ARG A 4 -13.30 2.05 36.42
CA ARG A 4 -13.73 1.26 35.26
C ARG A 4 -12.52 0.48 34.74
N VAL A 5 -12.71 -0.82 34.48
CA VAL A 5 -11.67 -1.71 33.93
C VAL A 5 -12.08 -2.14 32.51
N ALA A 6 -11.11 -2.25 31.60
CA ALA A 6 -11.34 -2.67 30.22
C ALA A 6 -11.00 -4.16 30.04
N ALA A 7 -11.94 -4.95 29.51
CA ALA A 7 -11.73 -6.36 29.19
C ALA A 7 -11.45 -6.55 27.69
N VAL A 8 -10.56 -7.48 27.35
CA VAL A 8 -10.14 -7.76 25.97
C VAL A 8 -10.75 -9.07 25.50
N VAL A 9 -11.67 -9.02 24.54
CA VAL A 9 -12.36 -10.23 24.03
C VAL A 9 -11.92 -10.54 22.60
N THR A 10 -11.69 -11.82 22.29
CA THR A 10 -11.38 -12.31 20.94
C THR A 10 -12.65 -12.65 20.14
N SER A 11 -12.74 -12.18 18.89
CA SER A 11 -13.83 -12.60 17.99
C SER A 11 -13.68 -14.08 17.61
N ARG A 12 -14.72 -14.90 17.78
CA ARG A 12 -14.71 -16.34 17.42
C ARG A 12 -14.69 -16.52 15.89
N ALA A 13 -13.81 -17.39 15.39
CA ALA A 13 -13.75 -17.77 13.98
C ALA A 13 -14.36 -19.16 13.76
N SER A 14 -15.16 -19.32 12.68
CA SER A 14 -15.67 -20.63 12.23
C SER A 14 -14.55 -21.45 11.57
N GLN A 15 -14.35 -22.68 12.05
CA GLN A 15 -13.49 -23.69 11.42
C GLN A 15 -14.25 -24.43 10.33
N ARG A 16 -14.10 -24.02 9.06
CA ARG A 16 -14.41 -24.89 7.91
C ARG A 16 -13.20 -25.01 7.01
N GLY A 17 -12.72 -26.25 6.89
CA GLY A 17 -11.46 -26.64 6.30
C GLY A 17 -11.33 -26.29 4.82
N ARG A 18 -10.15 -25.77 4.46
CA ARG A 18 -9.59 -25.90 3.12
C ARG A 18 -8.42 -26.87 3.25
N LYS A 19 -8.21 -27.76 2.28
CA LYS A 19 -6.91 -28.42 2.12
C LYS A 19 -5.89 -27.32 1.82
N MET A 20 -5.15 -26.88 2.84
CA MET A 20 -3.94 -26.09 2.63
C MET A 20 -3.01 -26.98 1.82
N MET A 21 -2.64 -26.57 0.60
CA MET A 21 -1.43 -27.13 0.02
C MET A 21 -0.31 -26.82 1.00
N ASP A 22 0.36 -27.87 1.46
CA ASP A 22 1.36 -27.73 2.50
C ASP A 22 2.46 -26.79 1.99
N ARG A 23 2.65 -25.69 2.71
CA ARG A 23 3.65 -24.68 2.39
C ARG A 23 5.05 -25.30 2.41
N ALA A 24 5.26 -26.36 3.19
CA ALA A 24 6.50 -27.11 3.20
C ALA A 24 6.69 -27.93 1.91
N GLU A 25 5.64 -28.58 1.40
CA GLU A 25 5.64 -29.30 0.12
C GLU A 25 6.01 -28.39 -1.06
N ILE A 26 5.39 -27.22 -1.14
CA ILE A 26 5.68 -26.22 -2.18
C ILE A 26 7.14 -25.75 -2.07
N ARG A 27 7.62 -25.46 -0.86
CA ARG A 27 9.02 -25.07 -0.63
C ARG A 27 10.00 -26.16 -1.02
N LYS A 28 9.69 -27.42 -0.70
CA LYS A 28 10.51 -28.59 -1.05
C LYS A 28 10.61 -28.75 -2.57
N ARG A 29 9.50 -28.58 -3.29
CA ARG A 29 9.44 -28.64 -4.76
C ARG A 29 10.21 -27.51 -5.44
N ILE A 30 10.11 -26.28 -4.89
CA ILE A 30 10.95 -25.16 -5.32
C ILE A 30 12.43 -25.49 -5.09
N TYR A 31 12.79 -25.96 -3.90
CA TYR A 31 14.18 -26.28 -3.53
C TYR A 31 14.79 -27.40 -4.40
N GLN A 32 14.00 -28.40 -4.75
CA GLN A 32 14.37 -29.50 -5.65
C GLN A 32 14.55 -29.04 -7.11
N THR A 33 13.94 -27.92 -7.51
CA THR A 33 14.12 -27.36 -8.85
C THR A 33 15.52 -26.75 -8.94
N ARG A 34 16.38 -27.30 -9.80
CA ARG A 34 17.78 -26.87 -9.96
C ARG A 34 17.85 -25.38 -10.32
N VAL A 35 18.75 -24.62 -9.67
CA VAL A 35 18.84 -23.15 -9.84
C VAL A 35 19.14 -22.75 -11.30
N ALA A 36 19.85 -23.60 -12.05
CA ALA A 36 20.15 -23.39 -13.47
C ALA A 36 18.91 -23.42 -14.37
N ASP A 37 17.87 -24.16 -14.00
CA ASP A 37 16.62 -24.27 -14.76
C ASP A 37 15.62 -23.16 -14.39
N ARG A 38 15.99 -22.30 -13.43
CA ARG A 38 15.24 -21.10 -13.04
C ARG A 38 15.76 -19.89 -13.81
N ASN A 39 15.74 -19.94 -15.14
CA ASN A 39 16.28 -18.86 -16.00
C ASN A 39 15.74 -17.47 -15.63
N ASN A 40 14.47 -17.37 -15.22
CA ASN A 40 13.86 -16.12 -14.74
C ASN A 40 14.46 -15.60 -13.43
N TYR A 41 15.02 -16.47 -12.57
CA TYR A 41 15.58 -16.06 -11.27
C TYR A 41 17.00 -15.50 -11.45
N ARG A 42 17.79 -16.07 -12.37
CA ARG A 42 19.14 -15.60 -12.68
C ARG A 42 19.13 -14.20 -13.29
N THR A 43 18.28 -13.96 -14.30
CA THR A 43 18.16 -12.64 -14.93
C THR A 43 17.67 -11.59 -13.94
N VAL A 44 16.68 -11.93 -13.11
CA VAL A 44 16.19 -11.03 -12.05
C VAL A 44 17.29 -10.70 -11.03
N ASP A 45 18.09 -11.67 -10.59
CA ASP A 45 19.15 -11.42 -9.63
C ASP A 45 20.29 -10.57 -10.21
N GLU A 46 20.66 -10.80 -11.48
CA GLU A 46 21.62 -9.96 -12.20
C GLU A 46 21.13 -8.52 -12.35
N ASP A 47 19.88 -8.32 -12.74
CA ASP A 47 19.31 -6.98 -12.92
C ASP A 47 19.13 -6.26 -11.58
N ARG A 48 18.82 -6.99 -10.50
CA ARG A 48 18.80 -6.43 -9.13
C ARG A 48 20.21 -6.03 -8.69
N LEU A 49 21.22 -6.83 -8.98
CA LEU A 49 22.60 -6.50 -8.65
C LEU A 49 23.09 -5.27 -9.44
N LYS A 50 22.82 -5.22 -10.75
CA LYS A 50 23.11 -4.04 -11.59
C LYS A 50 22.42 -2.80 -11.04
N TRP A 51 21.14 -2.91 -10.68
CA TRP A 51 20.40 -1.80 -10.09
C TRP A 51 21.02 -1.32 -8.77
N CYS A 52 21.40 -2.24 -7.87
CA CYS A 52 22.08 -1.88 -6.62
C CYS A 52 23.40 -1.16 -6.88
N ILE A 53 24.24 -1.66 -7.80
CA ILE A 53 25.53 -1.07 -8.13
C ILE A 53 25.35 0.34 -8.71
N LEU A 54 24.35 0.55 -9.58
CA LEU A 54 24.03 1.87 -10.15
C LEU A 54 23.63 2.91 -9.09
N HIS A 55 23.13 2.48 -7.93
CA HIS A 55 22.72 3.34 -6.84
C HIS A 55 23.74 3.33 -5.69
N VAL A 56 24.98 2.91 -5.94
CA VAL A 56 26.10 3.09 -5.02
C VAL A 56 26.99 4.20 -5.57
N THR A 57 27.26 5.18 -4.72
CA THR A 57 28.17 6.31 -4.97
C THR A 57 29.38 6.19 -4.06
N GLU A 58 30.46 6.88 -4.40
CA GLU A 58 31.67 6.91 -3.59
C GLU A 58 31.62 8.09 -2.62
N SER A 59 31.83 7.82 -1.32
CA SER A 59 31.98 8.86 -0.30
C SER A 59 33.34 9.54 -0.42
N SER A 60 33.52 10.68 0.26
CA SER A 60 34.81 11.38 0.36
C SER A 60 35.94 10.50 0.90
N ASP A 61 35.62 9.50 1.72
CA ASP A 61 36.58 8.53 2.27
C ASP A 61 36.80 7.30 1.38
N ARG A 62 36.39 7.36 0.09
CA ARG A 62 36.42 6.24 -0.87
C ARG A 62 35.64 4.99 -0.45
N GLN A 63 34.68 5.16 0.45
CA GLN A 63 33.80 4.08 0.88
C GLN A 63 32.52 4.06 0.03
N PRO A 64 32.01 2.89 -0.37
CA PRO A 64 30.76 2.78 -1.10
C PRO A 64 29.58 3.17 -0.20
N VAL A 65 28.82 4.18 -0.60
CA VAL A 65 27.62 4.66 0.09
C VAL A 65 26.44 4.67 -0.87
N TYR A 66 25.24 4.33 -0.40
CA TYR A 66 24.06 4.39 -1.23
C TYR A 66 23.76 5.83 -1.68
N ALA A 67 23.40 5.96 -2.95
CA ALA A 67 22.92 7.20 -3.53
C ALA A 67 21.76 7.72 -2.68
N PRO A 68 21.70 9.04 -2.42
CA PRO A 68 20.77 9.54 -1.44
C PRO A 68 19.29 9.56 -1.88
N THR A 69 18.99 9.23 -3.14
CA THR A 69 17.62 9.12 -3.72
C THR A 69 16.72 10.30 -3.43
N TYR A 70 17.31 11.49 -3.46
CA TYR A 70 16.64 12.73 -3.11
C TYR A 70 15.63 13.19 -4.18
N ASP A 71 15.80 12.83 -5.42
CA ASP A 71 14.91 13.11 -6.54
C ASP A 71 13.86 12.02 -6.80
N THR A 72 13.79 11.00 -5.93
CA THR A 72 12.99 9.79 -6.17
C THR A 72 11.75 9.73 -5.29
N VAL A 73 10.59 9.42 -5.91
CA VAL A 73 9.34 9.07 -5.21
C VAL A 73 9.02 7.61 -5.45
N HIS A 74 8.89 6.85 -4.37
CA HIS A 74 8.43 5.47 -4.42
C HIS A 74 6.91 5.44 -4.36
N VAL A 75 6.31 4.82 -5.36
CA VAL A 75 4.86 4.63 -5.47
C VAL A 75 4.56 3.15 -5.41
N ASN A 76 3.56 2.76 -4.60
CA ASN A 76 3.18 1.35 -4.45
C ASN A 76 1.69 1.21 -4.10
N GLU A 77 1.08 0.11 -4.54
CA GLU A 77 -0.28 -0.29 -4.17
C GLU A 77 -0.32 -1.19 -2.93
N LYS A 78 -1.34 -1.00 -2.09
CA LYS A 78 -1.56 -1.83 -0.91
C LYS A 78 -3.05 -2.09 -0.70
N TRP A 79 -3.42 -3.35 -0.49
CA TRP A 79 -4.78 -3.73 -0.07
C TRP A 79 -4.96 -3.63 1.44
N TYR A 80 -6.03 -2.97 1.87
CA TYR A 80 -6.47 -2.88 3.25
C TYR A 80 -7.86 -3.49 3.40
N TYR A 81 -8.07 -4.27 4.46
CA TYR A 81 -9.38 -4.76 4.83
C TYR A 81 -10.05 -3.74 5.75
N VAL A 82 -11.31 -3.41 5.49
CA VAL A 82 -12.09 -2.50 6.34
C VAL A 82 -12.26 -3.07 7.75
N LYS A 83 -12.41 -4.40 7.86
CA LYS A 83 -12.50 -5.11 9.13
C LYS A 83 -11.33 -6.08 9.26
N LYS A 84 -10.60 -6.02 10.38
CA LYS A 84 -9.55 -7.01 10.69
C LYS A 84 -10.21 -8.31 11.17
N ILE A 85 -9.79 -9.42 10.58
CA ILE A 85 -10.20 -10.76 11.02
C ILE A 85 -9.53 -11.03 12.37
N GLY A 86 -10.29 -11.45 13.38
CA GLY A 86 -9.72 -11.78 14.69
C GLY A 86 -9.40 -10.55 15.56
N GLN A 87 -9.94 -9.37 15.22
CA GLN A 87 -9.70 -8.16 16.01
C GLN A 87 -10.22 -8.34 17.43
N LYS A 88 -9.37 -8.03 18.41
CA LYS A 88 -9.79 -7.90 19.80
C LYS A 88 -10.42 -6.53 19.98
N VAL A 89 -11.60 -6.50 20.58
CA VAL A 89 -12.29 -5.27 20.97
C VAL A 89 -12.23 -5.14 22.48
N TYR A 90 -12.02 -3.91 22.94
CA TYR A 90 -12.11 -3.57 24.35
C TYR A 90 -13.56 -3.26 24.66
N LEU A 91 -14.10 -3.95 25.66
CA LEU A 91 -15.42 -3.66 26.19
C LEU A 91 -15.25 -3.03 27.57
N LEU A 92 -16.02 -1.98 27.82
CA LEU A 92 -16.13 -1.42 29.16
C LEU A 92 -16.89 -2.42 30.03
N THR A 93 -16.26 -2.82 31.13
CA THR A 93 -16.85 -3.73 32.11
C THR A 93 -17.04 -2.99 33.45
N GLY A 94 -18.11 -3.34 34.16
CA GLY A 94 -18.27 -2.99 35.58
C GLY A 94 -17.32 -3.79 36.47
N GLN A 95 -17.30 -3.49 37.77
CA GLN A 95 -16.44 -4.21 38.75
C GLN A 95 -16.74 -5.72 38.81
N ASP A 96 -17.98 -6.12 38.54
CA ASP A 96 -18.42 -7.53 38.53
C ASP A 96 -17.99 -8.29 37.27
N GLY A 97 -17.16 -7.67 36.41
CA GLY A 97 -16.71 -8.25 35.14
C GLY A 97 -17.80 -8.33 34.06
N THR A 98 -19.00 -7.83 34.34
CA THR A 98 -20.11 -7.81 33.39
C THR A 98 -19.91 -6.66 32.39
N PRO A 99 -19.94 -6.92 31.07
CA PRO A 99 -19.87 -5.88 30.06
C PRO A 99 -21.01 -4.88 30.22
N CYS A 100 -20.70 -3.58 30.22
CA CYS A 100 -21.73 -2.53 30.21
C CYS A 100 -22.42 -2.40 28.85
N GLU A 101 -21.79 -2.94 27.80
CA GLU A 101 -22.28 -2.93 26.42
C GLU A 101 -22.10 -4.31 25.80
N ASP A 102 -23.02 -4.68 24.91
CA ASP A 102 -22.90 -5.90 24.14
C ASP A 102 -21.72 -5.83 23.18
N ALA A 103 -20.98 -6.94 23.07
CA ALA A 103 -19.90 -7.03 22.12
C ALA A 103 -20.42 -6.76 20.69
N PRO A 104 -19.75 -5.89 19.90
CA PRO A 104 -20.20 -5.63 18.54
C PRO A 104 -20.15 -6.92 17.73
N VAL A 105 -21.33 -7.38 17.29
CA VAL A 105 -21.43 -8.64 16.56
C VAL A 105 -21.07 -8.41 15.10
N LEU A 106 -19.90 -8.91 14.70
CA LEU A 106 -19.43 -8.84 13.31
C LEU A 106 -19.82 -10.12 12.57
N PHE A 107 -21.00 -10.12 11.95
CA PHE A 107 -21.40 -11.21 11.07
C PHE A 107 -20.73 -11.08 9.70
N VAL A 108 -19.82 -12.00 9.38
CA VAL A 108 -19.33 -12.18 8.01
C VAL A 108 -19.24 -13.67 7.71
N GLN A 109 -20.05 -14.15 6.77
CA GLN A 109 -20.12 -15.57 6.41
C GLN A 109 -18.79 -16.11 5.85
N SER A 110 -17.97 -15.26 5.23
CA SER A 110 -16.68 -15.65 4.63
C SER A 110 -15.72 -14.46 4.54
N LYS A 111 -14.41 -14.70 4.72
CA LYS A 111 -13.37 -13.68 4.49
C LYS A 111 -13.45 -13.00 3.12
N ARG A 112 -14.04 -13.68 2.13
CA ARG A 112 -14.26 -13.15 0.78
C ARG A 112 -15.23 -11.98 0.74
N HIS A 113 -16.17 -11.90 1.69
CA HIS A 113 -17.16 -10.83 1.78
C HIS A 113 -16.69 -9.65 2.64
N ILE A 114 -15.47 -9.70 3.19
CA ILE A 114 -14.90 -8.53 3.87
C ILE A 114 -14.48 -7.53 2.81
N LEU A 115 -15.05 -6.32 2.90
CA LEU A 115 -14.71 -5.24 2.00
C LEU A 115 -13.23 -4.92 2.11
N LYS A 116 -12.56 -4.92 0.96
CA LYS A 116 -11.14 -4.59 0.81
C LYS A 116 -11.03 -3.38 -0.12
N VAL A 117 -10.21 -2.42 0.28
CA VAL A 117 -9.93 -1.20 -0.48
C VAL A 117 -8.44 -1.20 -0.77
N MET A 118 -8.09 -0.95 -2.02
CA MET A 118 -6.70 -0.73 -2.40
C MET A 118 -6.37 0.74 -2.26
N PHE A 119 -5.15 1.02 -1.85
CA PHE A 119 -4.63 2.37 -1.78
C PHE A 119 -3.36 2.47 -2.61
N LEU A 120 -3.24 3.57 -3.34
CA LEU A 120 -2.01 4.00 -3.97
C LEU A 120 -1.28 4.92 -2.99
N CYS A 121 -0.03 4.60 -2.64
CA CYS A 121 0.75 5.39 -1.70
C CYS A 121 2.01 5.91 -2.36
N GLY A 122 2.32 7.19 -2.17
CA GLY A 122 3.57 7.82 -2.58
C GLY A 122 4.39 8.22 -1.36
N ILE A 123 5.65 7.78 -1.31
CA ILE A 123 6.60 8.09 -0.24
C ILE A 123 7.95 8.45 -0.87
N ALA A 124 8.62 9.45 -0.33
CA ALA A 124 9.98 9.80 -0.67
C ALA A 124 10.84 9.88 0.59
N ARG A 125 12.13 10.13 0.39
CA ARG A 125 13.05 10.27 1.51
C ARG A 125 12.71 11.52 2.34
N PRO A 126 12.52 11.39 3.68
CA PRO A 126 12.32 12.53 4.56
C PRO A 126 13.47 13.53 4.46
N ARG A 127 13.16 14.83 4.59
CA ARG A 127 14.14 15.93 4.51
C ARG A 127 13.76 17.11 5.38
N GLY A 128 14.70 17.58 6.18
CA GLY A 128 14.45 18.71 7.09
C GLY A 128 13.20 18.45 7.92
N ASN A 129 12.20 19.31 7.79
CA ASN A 129 10.92 19.20 8.51
C ASN A 129 9.84 18.41 7.74
N TRP A 130 10.16 17.82 6.58
CA TRP A 130 9.22 17.02 5.79
C TRP A 130 9.37 15.53 6.07
N ASP A 131 8.25 14.87 6.36
CA ASP A 131 8.17 13.45 6.74
C ASP A 131 8.27 12.46 5.57
N GLY A 132 8.46 12.97 4.34
CA GLY A 132 8.57 12.17 3.13
C GLY A 132 7.24 11.59 2.63
N LYS A 133 6.11 11.86 3.29
CA LYS A 133 4.81 11.33 2.87
C LYS A 133 4.19 12.21 1.80
N VAL A 134 4.13 11.71 0.57
CA VAL A 134 3.50 12.42 -0.56
C VAL A 134 1.98 12.32 -0.46
N GLY A 135 1.44 11.11 -0.31
CA GLY A 135 0.00 10.93 -0.24
C GLY A 135 -0.42 9.46 -0.21
N THR A 136 -1.72 9.27 0.01
CA THR A 136 -2.37 7.96 0.06
C THR A 136 -3.77 8.12 -0.50
N TRP A 137 -4.05 7.46 -1.62
CA TRP A 137 -5.29 7.64 -2.37
C TRP A 137 -6.05 6.32 -2.48
N PRO A 138 -7.33 6.28 -2.07
CA PRO A 138 -8.15 5.09 -2.20
C PRO A 138 -8.50 4.84 -3.68
N VAL A 139 -8.40 3.58 -4.09
CA VAL A 139 -8.81 3.12 -5.43
C VAL A 139 -10.30 2.76 -5.36
N VAL A 140 -11.12 3.80 -5.52
CA VAL A 140 -12.57 3.74 -5.41
C VAL A 140 -13.23 4.50 -6.54
N GLU A 141 -14.48 4.15 -6.83
CA GLU A 141 -15.34 4.85 -7.78
C GLU A 141 -16.62 5.29 -7.07
N LYS A 142 -17.14 6.47 -7.44
CA LYS A 142 -18.47 6.91 -7.03
C LYS A 142 -19.52 6.13 -7.82
N TYR A 143 -20.39 5.43 -7.12
CA TYR A 143 -21.47 4.64 -7.70
C TYR A 143 -22.80 5.06 -7.07
N VAL A 144 -23.80 5.33 -7.90
CA VAL A 144 -25.16 5.60 -7.44
C VAL A 144 -25.90 4.27 -7.30
N THR A 145 -26.42 4.00 -6.11
CA THR A 145 -27.16 2.76 -5.84
C THR A 145 -28.41 2.67 -6.70
N GLN A 146 -28.43 1.72 -7.64
CA GLN A 146 -29.52 1.58 -8.60
C GLN A 146 -30.78 0.92 -8.03
N ARG A 147 -30.62 0.05 -7.03
CA ARG A 147 -31.71 -0.73 -6.44
C ARG A 147 -31.74 -0.52 -4.94
N ARG A 148 -32.94 -0.36 -4.41
CA ARG A 148 -33.17 -0.39 -2.97
C ARG A 148 -32.82 -1.78 -2.45
N SER A 149 -32.06 -1.82 -1.37
CA SER A 149 -31.76 -3.00 -0.58
C SER A 149 -31.94 -2.65 0.90
N ASP A 150 -31.99 -3.65 1.77
CA ASP A 150 -32.16 -3.43 3.22
C ASP A 150 -31.05 -2.54 3.82
N ASN A 151 -29.88 -2.48 3.16
CA ASN A 151 -28.71 -1.78 3.64
C ASN A 151 -28.42 -0.45 2.93
N SER A 152 -29.14 -0.14 1.85
CA SER A 152 -28.95 1.06 1.02
C SER A 152 -30.20 1.42 0.21
N ASP A 153 -30.62 2.68 0.25
CA ASP A 153 -31.69 3.20 -0.59
C ASP A 153 -31.24 3.46 -2.04
N ALA A 154 -32.19 3.40 -2.97
CA ALA A 154 -31.94 3.75 -4.35
C ALA A 154 -31.63 5.26 -4.49
N GLY A 155 -30.62 5.61 -5.29
CA GLY A 155 -30.20 6.99 -5.52
C GLY A 155 -29.09 7.51 -4.60
N VAL A 156 -28.67 6.73 -3.59
CA VAL A 156 -27.56 7.13 -2.70
C VAL A 156 -26.22 6.99 -3.41
N GLU A 157 -25.39 8.04 -3.36
CA GLU A 157 -23.99 7.99 -3.81
C GLU A 157 -23.12 7.22 -2.80
N GLU A 158 -22.53 6.13 -3.25
CA GLU A 158 -21.62 5.29 -2.48
C GLU A 158 -20.24 5.24 -3.12
N LEU A 159 -19.18 5.09 -2.30
CA LEU A 159 -17.84 4.78 -2.80
C LEU A 159 -17.64 3.27 -2.84
N ARG A 160 -17.35 2.73 -4.03
CA ARG A 160 -17.10 1.30 -4.21
C ARG A 160 -15.64 1.04 -4.52
N PRO A 161 -14.99 0.07 -3.85
CA PRO A 161 -13.64 -0.33 -4.20
C PRO A 161 -13.64 -1.01 -5.56
N ILE A 162 -12.69 -0.62 -6.41
CA ILE A 162 -12.49 -1.19 -7.73
C ILE A 162 -11.10 -1.82 -7.85
N SER A 163 -10.91 -2.63 -8.89
CA SER A 163 -9.58 -3.15 -9.25
C SER A 163 -8.74 -2.08 -9.95
N MET A 164 -7.42 -2.09 -9.75
CA MET A 164 -6.51 -1.19 -10.48
C MET A 164 -6.47 -1.64 -11.94
N THR A 165 -7.00 -0.81 -12.84
CA THR A 165 -6.72 -0.93 -14.27
C THR A 165 -5.58 0.01 -14.64
N ARG A 166 -4.93 -0.24 -15.77
CA ARG A 166 -3.85 0.62 -16.27
C ARG A 166 -4.32 2.06 -16.47
N GLU A 167 -5.53 2.22 -16.99
CA GLU A 167 -6.16 3.51 -17.28
C GLU A 167 -6.46 4.27 -15.98
N PHE A 168 -7.00 3.58 -14.97
CA PHE A 168 -7.26 4.16 -13.66
C PHE A 168 -5.96 4.56 -12.97
N TYR A 169 -4.94 3.69 -13.02
CA TYR A 169 -3.62 3.98 -12.46
C TYR A 169 -2.98 5.22 -13.10
N ARG A 170 -3.00 5.31 -14.44
CA ARG A 170 -2.53 6.49 -15.17
C ARG A 170 -3.29 7.74 -14.77
N ARG A 171 -4.61 7.66 -14.61
CA ARG A 171 -5.44 8.78 -14.16
C ARG A 171 -5.02 9.25 -12.77
N MET A 172 -4.92 8.34 -11.80
CA MET A 172 -4.46 8.68 -10.45
C MET A 172 -3.06 9.32 -10.46
N GLN A 173 -2.14 8.85 -11.31
CA GLN A 173 -0.83 9.49 -11.40
C GLN A 173 -0.91 10.96 -11.82
N LEU A 174 -1.75 11.26 -12.82
CA LEU A 174 -1.87 12.59 -13.39
C LEU A 174 -2.70 13.54 -12.51
N GLU A 175 -3.78 13.04 -11.93
CA GLU A 175 -4.75 13.84 -11.17
C GLU A 175 -4.39 13.94 -9.69
N ASP A 176 -3.80 12.89 -9.11
CA ASP A 176 -3.54 12.81 -7.67
C ASP A 176 -2.04 12.89 -7.34
N VAL A 177 -1.24 11.95 -7.88
CA VAL A 177 0.15 11.74 -7.43
C VAL A 177 1.07 12.89 -7.83
N ILE A 178 1.16 13.20 -9.12
CA ILE A 178 2.06 14.23 -9.64
C ILE A 178 1.72 15.61 -9.06
N PRO A 179 0.44 16.04 -9.00
CA PRO A 179 0.08 17.28 -8.33
C PRO A 179 0.48 17.31 -6.87
N ALA A 180 0.28 16.22 -6.12
CA ALA A 180 0.68 16.14 -4.72
C ALA A 180 2.20 16.18 -4.52
N ILE A 181 2.97 15.57 -5.43
CA ILE A 181 4.43 15.73 -5.47
C ILE A 181 4.74 17.20 -5.64
N LYS A 182 4.28 17.85 -6.71
CA LYS A 182 4.57 19.28 -6.98
C LYS A 182 4.17 20.21 -5.82
N ALA A 183 3.09 19.89 -5.12
CA ALA A 183 2.63 20.67 -3.98
C ALA A 183 3.57 20.54 -2.76
N LYS A 184 3.96 19.32 -2.40
CA LYS A 184 4.78 19.04 -1.19
C LYS A 184 6.28 19.19 -1.42
N TRP A 185 6.71 19.19 -2.66
CA TRP A 185 8.11 19.14 -3.06
C TRP A 185 8.68 20.55 -3.29
N GLU A 186 8.59 21.38 -2.25
CA GLU A 186 8.87 22.82 -2.29
C GLU A 186 10.29 23.15 -2.74
N TRP A 187 11.27 22.31 -2.38
CA TRP A 187 12.69 22.51 -2.73
C TRP A 187 13.00 22.37 -4.23
N ALA A 188 12.12 21.77 -5.04
CA ALA A 188 12.30 21.79 -6.49
C ALA A 188 11.89 23.12 -7.13
N LYS A 189 11.18 24.00 -6.40
CA LYS A 189 10.80 25.33 -6.89
C LYS A 189 12.01 26.27 -6.96
N ASP A 190 13.00 26.07 -6.09
CA ASP A 190 14.20 26.92 -6.00
C ASP A 190 15.27 26.56 -7.05
N GLU A 191 15.28 25.35 -7.61
CA GLU A 191 16.23 24.94 -8.66
C GLU A 191 15.92 25.57 -10.04
N GLY A 192 14.75 26.20 -10.21
CA GLY A 192 14.30 26.80 -11.46
C GLY A 192 14.88 28.20 -11.76
N ALA A 193 15.48 28.88 -10.78
CA ALA A 193 16.06 30.21 -11.00
C ALA A 193 17.49 30.17 -11.59
N GLY A 194 18.13 28.99 -11.67
CA GLY A 194 19.53 28.85 -12.06
C GLY A 194 19.83 27.98 -13.28
N ARG A 195 18.85 27.30 -13.89
CA ARG A 195 19.10 26.47 -15.09
C ARG A 195 18.82 27.23 -16.37
N SER A 196 19.87 27.87 -16.90
CA SER A 196 19.93 28.30 -18.29
C SER A 196 19.57 27.15 -19.23
N SER A 197 18.61 27.41 -20.11
CA SER A 197 18.17 26.62 -21.27
C SER A 197 19.26 25.72 -21.88
N CYS A 198 19.23 24.42 -21.58
CA CYS A 198 19.85 23.40 -22.44
C CYS A 198 18.89 23.09 -23.58
N LYS A 199 19.04 23.78 -24.72
CA LYS A 199 18.42 23.39 -25.98
C LYS A 199 19.03 22.04 -26.38
N SER A 200 18.20 21.01 -26.53
CA SER A 200 18.62 19.77 -27.16
C SER A 200 18.83 20.02 -28.65
N ASN A 201 20.09 19.94 -29.10
CA ASN A 201 20.42 19.82 -30.51
C ASN A 201 19.95 18.45 -31.00
N LEU A 202 18.77 18.39 -31.60
CA LEU A 202 18.38 17.29 -32.48
C LEU A 202 19.19 17.44 -33.77
N GLY A 203 20.32 16.74 -33.82
CA GLY A 203 21.08 16.56 -35.05
C GLY A 203 20.29 15.70 -36.03
N THR A 204 19.97 16.28 -37.19
CA THR A 204 19.47 15.59 -38.37
C THR A 204 20.55 14.63 -38.89
N ALA A 205 20.33 13.33 -38.77
CA ALA A 205 21.08 12.34 -39.53
C ALA A 205 20.47 12.25 -40.94
N ARG A 206 21.31 12.53 -41.94
CA ARG A 206 21.07 12.17 -43.35
C ARG A 206 21.32 10.68 -43.56
#